data_AF-A0A9P0Q9V2-F1
#
_entry.id   AF-A0A9P0Q9V2-F1
#
_cell.length_a   1.000
_cell.length_b   1.000
_cell.length_c   1.000
_cell.angle_alpha   90.00
_cell.angle_beta   90.00
_cell.angle_gamma   90.00
#
_symmetry.space_group_name_H-M   'P 1'
#
loop_
_entity.id
_entity.type
_entity.pdbx_description
1 polymer ?
#
loop_
_entity_poly.entity_id
_entity_poly.type
_entity_poly.pdbx_seq_one_letter_code
_entity_poly.pdbx_strand_id
1 'polypeptide(L)'
;MRDLRWSLSNHIVTLRSALKSWRRVYWRLWGSAHFLFCAACRQPFPCTRHAWCRHHPDPPQFFATDAGCQKPPLPVGRYPCCGERAYRFKVLDEGGGCQFRQHMVCSMDIRETAIYSMLESYRHLIEEEPPQLLFPERLTRLVARGTYSKTFLIYIFLSNVNIKLMEL
;
A
#
# COMPACT_ATOMS: atom_id res chain seq x y z
N MET A 1 21.06 11.32 -13.01
CA MET A 1 20.51 11.47 -14.37
C MET A 1 19.16 12.19 -14.23
N ARG A 2 18.98 13.37 -14.85
CA ARG A 2 17.73 14.16 -14.76
C ARG A 2 16.82 13.74 -15.90
N ASP A 3 15.56 13.45 -15.60
CA ASP A 3 14.56 13.15 -16.63
C ASP A 3 14.29 14.42 -17.45
N LEU A 4 14.57 14.39 -18.76
CA LEU A 4 14.36 15.51 -19.67
C LEU A 4 12.88 15.76 -19.99
N ARG A 5 12.01 14.76 -19.78
CA ARG A 5 10.58 14.84 -20.11
C ARG A 5 9.75 15.38 -18.95
N TRP A 6 10.28 15.36 -17.74
CA TRP A 6 9.58 15.86 -16.56
C TRP A 6 9.72 17.39 -16.44
N SER A 7 8.58 18.07 -16.37
CA SER A 7 8.50 19.52 -16.16
C SER A 7 7.52 19.83 -15.04
N LEU A 8 7.98 20.64 -14.07
CA LEU A 8 7.13 21.13 -12.98
C LEU A 8 5.89 21.87 -13.51
N SER A 9 6.05 22.65 -14.58
CA SER A 9 4.93 23.38 -15.19
C SER A 9 3.85 22.43 -15.69
N ASN A 10 4.23 21.35 -16.37
CA ASN A 10 3.28 20.34 -16.86
C ASN A 10 2.59 19.62 -15.69
N HIS A 11 3.33 19.33 -14.62
CA HIS A 11 2.74 18.75 -13.41
C HIS A 11 1.71 19.67 -12.75
N ILE A 12 2.00 20.97 -12.61
CA ILE A 12 1.08 21.96 -12.04
C ILE A 12 -0.18 22.09 -12.91
N VAL A 13 -0.05 22.10 -14.23
CA VAL A 13 -1.20 22.12 -15.16
C VAL A 13 -2.09 20.89 -14.97
N THR A 14 -1.51 19.71 -14.83
CA THR A 14 -2.26 18.47 -14.54
C THR A 14 -2.93 18.49 -13.16
N LEU A 15 -2.25 19.00 -12.12
CA LEU A 15 -2.87 19.17 -10.81
C LEU A 15 -4.04 20.15 -10.85
N ARG A 16 -3.88 21.26 -11.57
CA ARG A 16 -4.92 22.26 -11.76
C ARG A 16 -6.13 21.69 -12.49
N SER A 17 -5.90 20.85 -13.52
CA SER A 17 -6.97 20.21 -14.27
C SER A 17 -7.71 19.16 -13.43
N ALA A 18 -7.04 18.44 -12.53
CA ALA A 18 -7.66 17.46 -11.63
C ALA A 18 -8.42 18.12 -10.47
N LEU A 19 -7.78 19.04 -9.73
CA LEU A 19 -8.32 19.57 -8.47
C LEU A 19 -9.29 20.74 -8.64
N LYS A 20 -9.31 21.37 -9.83
CA LYS A 20 -10.14 22.53 -10.20
C LYS A 20 -10.09 23.73 -9.25
N SER A 21 -9.17 23.76 -8.27
CA SER A 21 -8.96 24.87 -7.33
C SER A 21 -7.48 25.17 -7.13
N TRP A 22 -7.06 26.44 -7.30
CA TRP A 22 -5.68 26.86 -7.02
C TRP A 22 -5.31 26.69 -5.56
N ARG A 23 -6.27 26.91 -4.64
CA ARG A 23 -6.07 26.64 -3.21
C ARG A 23 -5.72 25.17 -2.97
N ARG A 24 -6.42 24.23 -3.62
CA ARG A 24 -6.10 22.80 -3.52
C ARG A 24 -4.74 22.47 -4.15
N VAL A 25 -4.41 23.07 -5.30
CA VAL A 25 -3.10 22.87 -5.96
C VAL A 25 -1.97 23.30 -5.02
N TYR A 26 -2.07 24.49 -4.42
CA TYR A 26 -1.07 24.99 -3.47
C TYR A 26 -0.86 24.01 -2.31
N TRP A 27 -1.95 23.63 -1.62
CA TRP A 27 -1.87 22.73 -0.46
C TRP A 27 -1.38 21.32 -0.83
N ARG A 28 -1.70 20.84 -2.04
CA ARG A 28 -1.21 19.56 -2.56
C ARG A 28 0.30 19.57 -2.82
N LEU A 29 0.82 20.67 -3.38
CA LEU A 29 2.25 20.86 -3.58
C LEU A 29 2.96 21.02 -2.24
N TRP A 30 2.40 21.82 -1.33
CA TRP A 30 2.92 21.99 0.02
C TRP A 30 3.06 20.65 0.73
N GLY A 31 2.04 19.80 0.70
CA GLY A 31 2.10 18.49 1.34
C GLY A 31 3.06 17.51 0.68
N SER A 32 3.33 17.67 -0.62
CA SER A 32 4.31 16.83 -1.34
C SER A 32 5.75 17.23 -1.05
N ALA A 33 5.96 18.49 -0.63
CA ALA A 33 7.28 19.03 -0.30
C ALA A 33 7.67 18.83 1.17
N HIS A 34 6.70 18.63 2.07
CA HIS A 34 6.95 18.47 3.50
C HIS A 34 6.78 17.02 3.94
N PHE A 35 7.77 16.53 4.69
CA PHE A 35 7.84 15.17 5.17
C PHE A 35 7.80 15.15 6.69
N LEU A 36 7.17 14.11 7.23
CA LEU A 36 7.08 13.82 8.66
C LEU A 36 7.49 12.38 8.91
N PHE A 37 7.88 12.05 10.14
CA PHE A 37 8.25 10.69 10.52
C PHE A 37 7.10 9.99 11.26
N CYS A 38 6.81 8.75 10.87
CA CYS A 38 5.79 7.94 11.52
C CYS A 38 6.42 6.99 12.55
N ALA A 39 6.03 7.10 13.82
CA ALA A 39 6.48 6.17 14.87
C ALA A 39 5.98 4.73 14.66
N ALA A 40 4.80 4.56 14.05
CA ALA A 40 4.17 3.26 13.92
C ALA A 40 4.78 2.39 12.80
N CYS A 41 5.01 2.97 11.62
CA CYS A 41 5.65 2.25 10.50
C CYS A 41 7.16 2.52 10.39
N ARG A 42 7.71 3.43 11.21
CA ARG A 42 9.13 3.82 11.24
C ARG A 42 9.68 4.25 9.89
N GLN A 43 8.87 4.96 9.10
CA GLN A 43 9.25 5.48 7.78
C GLN A 43 8.89 6.96 7.67
N PRO A 44 9.69 7.77 6.96
CA PRO A 44 9.29 9.12 6.58
C PRO A 44 8.19 9.06 5.51
N PHE A 45 7.23 9.98 5.59
CA PHE A 45 6.14 10.06 4.63
C PHE A 45 5.83 11.52 4.27
N PRO A 46 5.39 11.81 3.03
CA PRO A 46 4.96 13.15 2.65
C PRO A 46 3.59 13.45 3.27
N CYS A 47 3.34 14.70 3.64
CA CYS A 47 2.08 15.11 4.28
C CYS A 47 0.84 14.82 3.41
N THR A 48 0.98 14.75 2.08
CA THR A 48 -0.10 14.29 1.18
C THR A 48 -0.58 12.88 1.47
N ARG A 49 0.29 12.01 1.96
CA ARG A 49 0.01 10.59 2.22
C ARG A 49 -0.22 10.31 3.69
N HIS A 50 -0.76 11.28 4.43
CA HIS A 50 -0.98 11.15 5.87
C HIS A 50 -1.85 9.94 6.25
N ALA A 51 -2.81 9.54 5.43
CA ALA A 51 -3.65 8.36 5.65
C ALA A 51 -3.16 7.07 4.98
N TRP A 52 -1.87 6.99 4.58
CA TRP A 52 -1.34 5.86 3.81
C TRP A 52 -0.50 4.90 4.67
N CYS A 53 -0.61 4.95 5.99
CA CYS A 53 0.12 4.04 6.85
C CYS A 53 -0.47 2.63 6.70
N ARG A 54 0.28 1.73 6.06
CA ARG A 54 -0.13 0.33 5.93
C ARG A 54 -0.01 -0.38 7.28
N HIS A 55 -1.02 -1.17 7.62
CA HIS A 55 -0.97 -2.06 8.78
C HIS A 55 -1.86 -3.29 8.60
N HIS A 56 -1.60 -4.31 9.41
CA HIS A 56 -2.54 -5.39 9.67
C HIS A 56 -3.29 -5.09 10.98
N PRO A 57 -4.62 -5.22 11.05
CA PRO A 57 -5.35 -5.08 12.30
C PRO A 57 -5.09 -6.25 13.26
N ASP A 58 -4.94 -7.46 12.71
CA ASP A 58 -4.73 -8.68 13.49
C ASP A 58 -3.26 -9.11 13.50
N PRO A 59 -2.74 -9.62 14.64
CA PRO A 59 -1.40 -10.18 14.70
C PRO A 59 -1.28 -11.49 13.89
N PRO A 60 -0.08 -11.83 13.41
CA PRO A 60 0.13 -13.05 12.64
C PRO A 60 -0.05 -14.30 13.50
N GLN A 61 -0.78 -15.28 12.97
CA GLN A 61 -0.95 -16.59 13.59
C GLN A 61 0.03 -17.59 12.99
N PHE A 62 0.83 -18.23 13.84
CA PHE A 62 1.76 -19.27 13.44
C PHE A 62 1.16 -20.63 13.78
N PHE A 63 0.88 -21.45 12.77
CA PHE A 63 0.40 -22.80 12.98
C PHE A 63 1.52 -23.62 13.62
N ALA A 64 1.32 -24.02 14.87
CA ALA A 64 2.15 -25.05 15.49
C ALA A 64 1.77 -26.39 14.85
N THR A 65 2.77 -27.18 14.44
CA THR A 65 2.55 -28.60 14.18
C THR A 65 2.06 -29.21 15.50
N ASP A 66 0.95 -29.95 15.47
CA ASP A 66 0.26 -30.48 16.65
C ASP A 66 1.22 -31.06 17.71
N ALA A 67 0.83 -31.00 18.98
CA ALA A 67 1.62 -31.37 20.17
C ALA A 67 2.13 -32.84 20.23
N GLY A 68 2.00 -33.61 19.16
CA GLY A 68 2.59 -34.94 18.97
C GLY A 68 3.58 -35.05 17.80
N CYS A 69 3.85 -33.97 17.06
CA CYS A 69 4.77 -33.99 15.93
C CYS A 69 6.15 -33.49 16.35
N GLN A 70 7.17 -34.34 16.25
CA GLN A 70 8.59 -34.00 16.53
C GLN A 70 9.20 -32.99 15.53
N LYS A 71 8.41 -32.41 14.63
CA LYS A 71 8.90 -31.43 13.66
C LYS A 71 8.86 -30.02 14.24
N PRO A 72 9.94 -29.23 14.10
CA PRO A 72 9.96 -27.85 14.55
C PRO A 72 8.80 -27.08 13.91
N PRO A 73 8.14 -26.16 14.64
CA PRO A 73 7.06 -25.34 14.10
C PRO A 73 7.53 -24.65 12.82
N LEU A 74 6.73 -24.70 11.77
CA LEU A 74 7.07 -24.02 10.52
C LEU A 74 7.30 -22.51 10.81
N PRO A 75 8.34 -21.90 10.25
CA PRO A 75 8.66 -20.48 10.48
C PRO A 75 7.69 -19.51 9.76
N VAL A 76 6.59 -20.03 9.20
CA VAL A 76 5.63 -19.33 8.36
C VAL A 76 4.26 -19.37 9.01
N GLY A 77 3.73 -18.21 9.35
CA GLY A 77 2.36 -17.97 9.78
C GLY A 77 1.55 -17.23 8.73
N ARG A 78 0.33 -16.81 9.11
CA ARG A 78 -0.55 -16.00 8.26
C ARG A 78 -1.23 -14.91 9.07
N TYR A 79 -1.49 -13.78 8.43
CA TYR A 79 -2.32 -12.72 9.01
C TYR A 79 -3.81 -13.08 8.85
N PRO A 80 -4.60 -13.14 9.93
CA PRO A 80 -6.03 -13.46 9.85
C PRO A 80 -6.83 -12.49 8.98
N CYS A 81 -6.45 -11.21 8.98
CA CYS A 81 -7.13 -10.13 8.27
C CYS A 81 -7.13 -10.25 6.74
N CYS A 82 -6.11 -10.88 6.14
CA CYS A 82 -5.96 -10.92 4.67
C CYS A 82 -5.36 -12.24 4.13
N GLY A 83 -4.95 -13.15 5.01
CA GLY A 83 -4.30 -14.41 4.63
C GLY A 83 -2.85 -14.26 4.14
N GLU A 84 -2.29 -13.05 4.15
CA GLU A 84 -0.90 -12.79 3.77
C GLU A 84 0.06 -13.61 4.64
N ARG A 85 1.15 -14.09 4.03
CA ARG A 85 2.16 -14.90 4.73
C ARG A 85 2.95 -14.02 5.70
N ALA A 86 2.93 -14.40 6.96
CA ALA A 86 3.79 -13.83 7.98
C ALA A 86 5.00 -14.74 8.17
N TYR A 87 6.20 -14.17 8.27
CA TYR A 87 7.40 -14.93 8.60
C TYR A 87 7.84 -14.54 10.00
N ARG A 88 8.25 -15.51 10.82
CA ARG A 88 8.81 -15.21 12.15
C ARG A 88 10.08 -14.35 12.05
N PHE A 89 10.85 -14.58 10.99
CA PHE A 89 12.09 -13.85 10.70
C PHE A 89 11.94 -13.18 9.34
N LYS A 90 11.81 -11.85 9.33
CA LYS A 90 11.87 -11.03 8.12
C LYS A 90 13.21 -10.30 8.10
N VAL A 91 13.95 -10.44 7.00
CA VAL A 91 15.26 -9.78 6.81
C VAL A 91 15.07 -8.30 6.45
N LEU A 92 13.97 -7.96 5.78
CA LEU A 92 13.62 -6.61 5.37
C LEU A 92 12.19 -6.28 5.80
N ASP A 93 11.99 -5.06 6.31
CA ASP A 93 10.68 -4.53 6.66
C ASP A 93 10.14 -3.74 5.46
N GLU A 94 9.42 -4.42 4.56
CA GLU A 94 8.86 -3.82 3.34
C GLU A 94 7.64 -2.93 3.60
N GLY A 95 7.33 -2.65 4.88
CA GLY A 95 6.23 -1.80 5.30
C GLY A 95 4.88 -2.35 4.84
N GLY A 96 4.62 -3.65 5.00
CA GLY A 96 3.40 -4.31 4.58
C GLY A 96 2.15 -3.91 5.36
N GLY A 97 1.00 -4.45 4.95
CA GLY A 97 -0.29 -4.19 5.59
C GLY A 97 -1.46 -4.29 4.61
N CYS A 98 -2.58 -4.81 5.11
CA CYS A 98 -3.79 -5.00 4.31
C CYS A 98 -4.80 -3.85 4.43
N GLN A 99 -4.56 -2.92 5.34
CA GLN A 99 -5.41 -1.75 5.56
C GLN A 99 -4.56 -0.50 5.66
N PHE A 100 -5.18 0.62 5.34
CA PHE A 100 -4.60 1.94 5.51
C PHE A 100 -5.15 2.61 6.76
N ARG A 101 -4.26 3.26 7.51
CA ARG A 101 -4.60 4.13 8.63
C ARG A 101 -3.80 5.43 8.56
N GLN A 102 -4.14 6.37 9.43
CA GLN A 102 -3.34 7.58 9.61
C GLN A 102 -1.96 7.25 10.17
N HIS A 103 -0.93 7.91 9.64
CA HIS A 103 0.41 7.86 10.19
C HIS A 103 0.43 8.45 11.61
N MET A 104 1.17 7.81 12.51
CA MET A 104 1.37 8.31 13.86
C MET A 104 2.59 9.22 13.87
N VAL A 105 2.36 10.53 13.79
CA VAL A 105 3.43 11.53 13.71
C VAL A 105 4.20 11.62 15.01
N CYS A 106 5.52 11.49 14.93
CA CYS A 106 6.43 11.79 16.03
C CYS A 106 7.17 13.08 15.67
N SER A 107 6.72 14.20 16.23
CA SER A 107 7.39 15.49 16.06
C SER A 107 8.53 15.61 17.07
N MET A 108 9.76 15.73 16.58
CA MET A 108 10.95 15.91 17.43
C MET A 108 11.33 17.39 17.56
N ASP A 109 11.01 18.20 16.54
CA ASP A 109 11.40 19.61 16.45
C ASP A 109 10.20 20.56 16.33
N ILE A 110 10.38 21.83 16.75
CA ILE A 110 9.39 22.92 16.62
C ILE A 110 8.90 23.06 15.17
N ARG A 111 9.80 22.87 14.20
CA ARG A 111 9.46 22.90 12.77
C ARG A 111 8.49 21.79 12.38
N GLU A 112 8.74 20.55 12.82
CA GLU A 112 7.87 19.42 12.52
C GLU A 112 6.51 19.59 13.18
N THR A 113 6.47 20.12 14.40
CA THR A 113 5.22 20.47 15.09
C THR A 113 4.43 21.52 14.32
N ALA A 114 5.08 22.55 13.78
CA ALA A 114 4.41 23.56 12.95
C ALA A 114 3.89 22.97 11.64
N ILE A 115 4.66 22.10 10.98
CA ILE A 115 4.22 21.38 9.78
C ILE A 115 3.01 20.49 10.11
N TYR A 116 3.07 19.72 11.20
CA TYR A 116 1.98 18.86 11.61
C TYR A 116 0.71 19.65 11.97
N SER A 117 0.85 20.79 12.64
CA SER A 117 -0.27 21.70 12.93
C SER A 117 -0.94 22.23 11.64
N MET A 118 -0.14 22.60 10.64
CA MET A 118 -0.64 23.01 9.32
C MET A 118 -1.34 21.85 8.59
N LEU A 119 -0.77 20.64 8.65
CA LEU A 119 -1.37 19.45 8.09
C LEU A 119 -2.75 19.18 8.69
N GLU A 120 -2.88 19.21 10.01
CA GLU A 120 -4.16 18.95 10.68
C GLU A 120 -5.20 20.02 10.32
N SER A 121 -4.79 21.29 10.28
CA SER A 121 -5.67 22.43 9.94
C SER A 121 -6.21 22.36 8.50
N TYR A 122 -5.40 21.89 7.55
CA TYR A 122 -5.73 21.89 6.13
C TYR A 122 -5.81 20.48 5.53
N ARG A 123 -6.03 19.46 6.37
CA ARG A 123 -6.01 18.05 5.99
C ARG A 123 -6.87 17.73 4.78
N HIS A 124 -8.09 18.25 4.75
CA HIS A 124 -9.06 18.07 3.66
C HIS A 124 -8.61 18.65 2.29
N LEU A 125 -7.57 19.48 2.25
CA LEU A 125 -6.99 20.02 1.01
C LEU A 125 -5.68 19.34 0.64
N ILE A 126 -4.96 18.82 1.63
CA ILE A 126 -3.62 18.24 1.48
C ILE A 126 -3.71 16.75 1.17
N GLU A 127 -4.54 16.01 1.91
CA GLU A 127 -4.56 14.56 1.92
C GLU A 127 -5.00 13.98 0.57
N GLU A 128 -4.31 12.91 0.17
CA GLU A 128 -4.66 12.06 -0.95
C GLU A 128 -5.42 10.84 -0.45
N GLU A 129 -6.50 10.48 -1.13
CA GLU A 129 -7.17 9.22 -0.86
C GLU A 129 -6.21 8.06 -1.17
N PRO A 130 -6.02 7.12 -0.24
CA PRO A 130 -5.15 5.97 -0.47
C PRO A 130 -5.74 5.12 -1.61
N PRO A 131 -4.87 4.52 -2.45
CA PRO A 131 -5.33 3.64 -3.52
C PRO A 131 -6.03 2.41 -2.93
N GLN A 132 -6.96 1.80 -3.66
CA GLN A 132 -7.53 0.53 -3.23
C GLN A 132 -6.48 -0.57 -3.31
N LEU A 133 -6.30 -1.32 -2.22
CA LEU A 133 -5.40 -2.47 -2.20
C LEU A 133 -6.10 -3.66 -2.87
N LEU A 134 -5.61 -4.04 -4.05
CA LEU A 134 -6.06 -5.24 -4.74
C LEU A 134 -5.21 -6.42 -4.27
N PHE A 135 -5.80 -7.27 -3.42
CA PHE A 135 -5.20 -8.55 -3.06
C PHE A 135 -5.77 -9.64 -3.97
N PRO A 136 -4.94 -10.42 -4.68
CA PRO A 136 -5.45 -11.58 -5.39
C PRO A 136 -6.07 -12.55 -4.38
N GLU A 137 -7.39 -12.72 -4.42
CA GLU A 137 -8.22 -13.45 -3.43
C GLU A 137 -7.86 -14.93 -3.19
N ARG A 138 -6.85 -15.52 -3.84
CA ARG A 138 -6.75 -17.00 -3.92
C ARG A 138 -5.34 -17.58 -3.88
N LEU A 139 -4.65 -17.46 -2.75
CA LEU A 139 -3.52 -18.36 -2.38
C LEU A 139 -3.74 -19.12 -1.06
N THR A 140 -5.01 -19.31 -0.68
CA THR A 140 -5.44 -20.14 0.47
C THR A 140 -6.57 -21.07 0.08
N ARG A 141 -6.26 -22.04 -0.79
CA ARG A 141 -6.93 -23.34 -0.75
C ARG A 141 -5.86 -24.43 -0.85
N LEU A 142 -5.28 -24.78 0.29
CA LEU A 142 -4.86 -26.17 0.50
C LEU A 142 -6.16 -26.95 0.67
N VAL A 143 -6.77 -27.34 -0.45
CA VAL A 143 -7.83 -28.35 -0.45
C VAL A 143 -7.17 -29.63 0.04
N ALA A 144 -7.54 -30.07 1.23
CA ALA A 144 -7.26 -31.44 1.66
C ALA A 144 -7.81 -32.37 0.58
N ARG A 145 -6.96 -33.30 0.10
CA ARG A 145 -7.29 -34.27 -0.94
C ARG A 145 -8.65 -34.90 -0.69
N GLY A 146 -9.61 -34.60 -1.56
CA GLY A 146 -10.92 -35.22 -1.64
C GLY A 146 -11.32 -35.34 -3.12
N THR A 147 -11.11 -36.55 -3.65
CA THR A 147 -11.67 -37.19 -4.87
C THR A 147 -12.43 -36.34 -5.91
N TYR A 148 -11.88 -36.35 -7.13
CA TYR A 148 -12.46 -36.26 -8.50
C TYR A 148 -13.90 -35.74 -8.70
N SER A 149 -14.07 -34.71 -9.56
CA SER A 149 -14.74 -34.83 -10.88
C SER A 149 -14.60 -33.55 -11.72
N LYS A 150 -14.78 -33.70 -13.02
CA LYS A 150 -14.34 -32.88 -14.16
C LYS A 150 -15.14 -31.58 -14.34
N THR A 151 -14.46 -30.47 -14.63
CA THR A 151 -14.54 -29.75 -15.93
C THR A 151 -13.59 -28.54 -15.89
N PHE A 152 -12.42 -28.71 -16.52
CA PHE A 152 -11.56 -27.62 -16.94
C PHE A 152 -12.14 -27.05 -18.24
N LEU A 153 -12.60 -25.80 -18.24
CA LEU A 153 -12.50 -24.96 -19.43
C LEU A 153 -11.70 -23.72 -19.06
N ILE A 154 -10.57 -23.64 -19.73
CA ILE A 154 -9.53 -22.64 -19.65
C ILE A 154 -10.02 -21.42 -20.44
N TYR A 155 -10.15 -20.28 -19.79
CA TYR A 155 -10.06 -18.98 -20.46
C TYR A 155 -9.18 -18.07 -19.59
N ILE A 156 -7.87 -18.15 -19.82
CA ILE A 156 -6.92 -17.11 -19.45
C ILE A 156 -6.21 -16.70 -20.73
N PHE A 157 -5.99 -15.39 -20.85
CA PHE A 157 -5.38 -14.63 -21.94
C PHE A 157 -6.35 -14.24 -23.06
N LEU A 158 -6.76 -12.97 -23.06
CA LEU A 158 -6.09 -12.00 -23.93
C LEU A 158 -6.10 -10.62 -23.27
N SER A 159 -4.89 -10.21 -22.94
CA SER A 159 -4.40 -8.84 -22.82
C SER A 159 -5.12 -7.86 -23.76
N ASN A 160 -5.64 -6.77 -23.18
CA ASN A 160 -5.95 -5.54 -23.90
C ASN A 160 -4.64 -4.92 -24.40
N VAL A 161 -4.15 -5.40 -25.54
CA VAL A 161 -3.19 -4.71 -26.40
C VAL A 161 -3.80 -4.72 -27.79
N ASN A 162 -4.35 -3.58 -28.17
CA ASN A 162 -4.78 -3.29 -29.53
C ASN A 162 -3.54 -3.26 -30.44
N ILE A 163 -3.30 -4.33 -31.21
CA ILE A 163 -2.46 -4.25 -32.42
C ILE A 163 -3.30 -4.77 -33.57
N LYS A 164 -3.69 -3.81 -34.40
CA LYS A 164 -4.37 -3.95 -35.68
C LYS A 164 -3.32 -4.42 -36.69
N LEU A 165 -3.45 -5.60 -37.28
CA LEU A 165 -2.70 -5.97 -38.48
C LEU A 165 -3.65 -6.59 -39.51
N MET A 166 -3.60 -5.99 -40.70
CA MET A 166 -4.43 -6.23 -41.88
C MET A 166 -4.19 -7.61 -42.49
N GLU A 167 -5.24 -8.16 -43.10
CA GLU A 167 -5.22 -9.31 -43.99
C GLU A 167 -4.49 -8.98 -45.29
N LEU A 168 -3.55 -9.84 -45.69
CA LEU A 168 -3.51 -10.59 -46.96
C LEU A 168 -2.34 -11.59 -46.91
#